data_AF-A0A0L7LH75-F1
#
_entry.id   AF-A0A0L7LH75-F1
#
_cell.length_a   1.000
_cell.length_b   1.000
_cell.length_c   1.000
_cell.angle_alpha   90.00
_cell.angle_beta   90.00
_cell.angle_gamma   90.00
#
_symmetry.space_group_name_H-M   'P 1'
#
loop_
_entity.id
_entity.type
_entity.pdbx_description
1 polymer ?
#
loop_
_entity_poly.entity_id
_entity_poly.type
_entity_poly.pdbx_seq_one_letter_code
_entity_poly.pdbx_strand_id
1 'polypeptide(L)'
;EQEPHEVFSGDVVQFGIPVVENAGNSEKVTINTFPPVVALLKLFHPDGKEAKLSFNPTMTTPLHLKELYQLNNFEAIQREASLESRLRNLRECVERTRAEAQASWELFVGEQRLLMRVHTLETMLSMGKVPDANNMAQLLNDKRNYQKLAARCERKMCAARLAIAAAEEREQTRRSRMRMASAAAARTTPTSPTETWIICFDSDTLNDIENHSDGERELHADNNANSTYHDSSTREDSPSSKAGVEYANVLRVMGGLNEEIKVLRERLGATLTENEQLCTALVTRSTVAEEARVAEIQRLASSAADMQAELAFRPTRADIDDLTGVIARLRADLQARSAPRHTLDKCVETTPLGDTAGEFNDEPIETVKLSAAIDEMFQLDYEDDDDTDSATTEIKKDDSATGVEPAPEASAAGEFVRLGDEARLQVTLANGSLHALEEELVRAKERWAEVCDERARLAAQLACLQNTRGLRVSASRAIAFAAPLLAAVLYYLLLPYIS
;
A
#
# COMPACT_ATOMS: atom_id res chain seq x y z
N GLU A 1 -11.41 19.75 -53.85
CA GLU A 1 -11.72 18.33 -54.11
C GLU A 1 -10.43 17.65 -54.52
N GLN A 2 -10.04 16.55 -53.87
CA GLN A 2 -8.88 15.76 -54.27
C GLN A 2 -9.26 14.85 -55.44
N GLU A 3 -8.34 14.65 -56.39
CA GLU A 3 -8.53 13.68 -57.46
C GLU A 3 -8.73 12.26 -56.86
N PRO A 4 -9.61 11.43 -57.45
CA PRO A 4 -9.88 10.09 -56.94
C PRO A 4 -8.60 9.26 -56.91
N HIS A 5 -8.20 8.83 -55.72
CA HIS A 5 -7.02 8.02 -55.50
C HIS A 5 -7.37 6.53 -55.60
N GLU A 6 -6.61 5.76 -56.38
CA GLU A 6 -6.74 4.31 -56.42
C GLU A 6 -6.26 3.72 -55.09
N VAL A 7 -7.08 2.86 -54.48
CA VAL A 7 -6.80 2.22 -53.18
C VAL A 7 -6.59 0.72 -53.35
N PHE A 8 -5.69 0.15 -52.55
CA PHE A 8 -5.32 -1.25 -52.56
C PHE A 8 -5.69 -1.95 -51.24
N SER A 9 -5.76 -3.28 -51.28
CA SER A 9 -5.96 -4.09 -50.06
C SER A 9 -4.73 -3.95 -49.17
N GLY A 10 -4.93 -3.55 -47.91
CA GLY A 10 -3.87 -3.22 -46.95
C GLY A 10 -3.64 -1.72 -46.72
N ASP A 11 -4.28 -0.84 -47.49
CA ASP A 11 -4.17 0.59 -47.31
C ASP A 11 -4.92 1.06 -46.05
N VAL A 12 -4.34 2.03 -45.35
CA VAL A 12 -4.97 2.72 -44.22
C VAL A 12 -5.63 3.98 -44.74
N VAL A 13 -6.96 4.04 -44.66
CA VAL A 13 -7.76 5.20 -45.11
C VAL A 13 -8.39 5.91 -43.92
N GLN A 14 -8.49 7.23 -44.04
CA GLN A 14 -9.05 8.11 -43.03
C GLN A 14 -10.32 8.75 -43.58
N PHE A 15 -11.47 8.38 -43.01
CA PHE A 15 -12.75 8.94 -43.40
C PHE A 15 -13.08 10.17 -42.54
N GLY A 16 -13.11 11.34 -43.17
CA GLY A 16 -13.79 12.51 -42.59
C GLY A 16 -15.29 12.35 -42.80
N ILE A 17 -16.07 12.27 -41.72
CA ILE A 17 -17.52 12.19 -41.78
C ILE A 17 -18.08 13.61 -41.61
N PRO A 18 -18.54 14.28 -42.68
CA PRO A 18 -19.24 15.56 -42.52
C PRO A 18 -20.65 15.29 -42.00
N VAL A 19 -20.93 15.70 -40.76
CA VAL A 19 -22.29 15.69 -40.22
C VAL A 19 -22.91 17.07 -40.44
N VAL A 20 -23.94 17.13 -41.26
CA VAL A 20 -24.75 18.34 -41.45
C VAL A 20 -25.96 18.23 -40.52
N GLU A 21 -25.88 18.83 -39.33
CA GLU A 21 -27.05 19.00 -38.48
C GLU A 21 -27.89 20.14 -39.04
N ASN A 22 -29.10 19.84 -39.51
CA ASN A 22 -30.01 20.82 -40.07
C ASN A 22 -30.75 21.55 -38.94
N ALA A 23 -30.06 22.46 -38.24
CA ALA A 23 -30.68 23.38 -37.31
C ALA A 23 -31.12 24.63 -38.09
N GLY A 24 -32.44 24.89 -38.10
CA GLY A 24 -33.03 26.02 -38.78
C GLY A 24 -32.50 27.37 -38.28
N ASN A 25 -32.25 28.25 -39.26
CA ASN A 25 -31.92 29.68 -39.17
C ASN A 25 -30.48 30.11 -38.81
N SER A 26 -29.96 30.95 -39.71
CA SER A 26 -28.81 31.86 -39.64
C SER A 26 -27.40 31.25 -39.56
N GLU A 27 -26.78 31.16 -40.75
CA GLU A 27 -25.42 31.65 -41.03
C GLU A 27 -24.29 31.24 -40.06
N LYS A 28 -24.17 29.93 -39.80
CA LYS A 28 -22.88 29.27 -39.59
C LYS A 28 -23.10 27.76 -39.68
N VAL A 29 -22.77 27.19 -40.83
CA VAL A 29 -22.65 25.73 -40.98
C VAL A 29 -21.40 25.32 -40.20
N THR A 30 -21.54 25.07 -38.91
CA THR A 30 -20.49 24.47 -38.10
C THR A 30 -20.44 23.00 -38.47
N ILE A 31 -19.52 22.64 -39.37
CA ILE A 31 -19.24 21.23 -39.68
C ILE A 31 -18.64 20.64 -38.40
N ASN A 32 -19.47 19.99 -37.59
CA ASN A 32 -19.02 19.22 -36.44
C ASN A 32 -18.33 17.97 -37.00
N THR A 33 -17.02 18.06 -37.18
CA THR A 33 -16.19 16.94 -37.66
C THR A 33 -15.95 16.01 -36.47
N PHE A 34 -16.55 14.81 -36.48
CA PHE A 34 -16.15 13.74 -35.57
C PHE A 34 -14.65 13.42 -35.73
N PRO A 35 -13.97 12.86 -34.70
CA PRO A 35 -12.62 12.35 -34.87
C PRO A 35 -12.58 11.43 -36.10
N PRO A 36 -11.65 11.66 -37.02
CA PRO A 36 -11.65 10.97 -38.30
C PRO A 36 -11.47 9.46 -38.08
N VAL A 37 -12.29 8.66 -38.76
CA VAL A 37 -12.27 7.21 -38.61
C VAL A 37 -11.15 6.64 -39.46
N VAL A 38 -10.16 6.03 -38.82
CA VAL A 38 -9.06 5.33 -39.48
C VAL A 38 -9.44 3.87 -39.67
N ALA A 39 -9.40 3.38 -40.91
CA ALA A 39 -9.76 2.01 -41.25
C ALA A 39 -8.71 1.36 -42.16
N LEU A 40 -8.50 0.05 -41.96
CA LEU A 40 -7.67 -0.76 -42.84
C LEU A 40 -8.56 -1.40 -43.92
N LEU A 41 -8.25 -1.16 -45.19
CA LEU A 41 -9.01 -1.70 -46.32
C LEU A 41 -8.67 -3.16 -46.57
N LYS A 42 -9.71 -4.00 -46.65
CA LYS A 42 -9.61 -5.40 -47.06
C LYS A 42 -10.49 -5.63 -48.29
N LEU A 43 -9.88 -5.66 -49.47
CA LEU A 43 -10.62 -5.75 -50.74
C LEU A 43 -10.74 -7.21 -51.19
N PHE A 44 -11.90 -7.58 -51.71
CA PHE A 44 -12.17 -8.93 -52.24
C PHE A 44 -12.57 -8.82 -53.71
N HIS A 45 -12.04 -9.72 -54.54
CA HIS A 45 -12.51 -9.90 -55.91
C HIS A 45 -13.93 -10.51 -55.92
N PRO A 46 -14.70 -10.36 -57.01
CA PRO A 46 -16.03 -11.00 -57.15
C PRO A 46 -16.00 -12.53 -56.97
N ASP A 47 -14.82 -13.13 -57.12
CA ASP A 47 -14.57 -14.56 -56.91
C ASP A 47 -14.44 -14.95 -55.41
N GLY A 48 -14.62 -14.00 -54.49
CA GLY A 48 -14.51 -14.19 -53.03
C GLY A 48 -13.08 -14.30 -52.51
N LYS A 49 -12.07 -14.19 -53.38
CA LYS A 49 -10.65 -14.19 -53.00
C LYS A 49 -10.21 -12.78 -52.64
N GLU A 50 -9.48 -12.65 -51.53
CA GLU A 50 -8.88 -11.39 -51.11
C GLU A 50 -7.89 -10.90 -52.18
N ALA A 51 -8.02 -9.64 -52.58
CA ALA A 51 -7.09 -9.00 -53.50
C ALA A 51 -5.70 -8.97 -52.84
N LYS A 52 -4.69 -9.53 -53.52
CA LYS A 52 -3.34 -9.62 -52.98
C LYS A 52 -2.82 -8.23 -52.63
N LEU A 53 -2.26 -8.09 -51.42
CA LEU A 53 -1.47 -6.94 -51.00
C LEU A 53 -0.45 -6.59 -52.09
N SER A 54 -0.66 -5.48 -52.80
CA SER A 54 0.40 -4.89 -53.61
C SER A 54 1.38 -4.25 -52.64
N PHE A 55 2.38 -5.04 -52.24
CA PHE A 55 3.49 -4.55 -51.45
C PHE A 55 4.15 -3.40 -52.24
N ASN A 56 3.94 -2.16 -51.81
CA ASN A 56 4.54 -0.99 -52.41
C ASN A 56 5.92 -0.81 -51.74
N PRO A 57 7.03 -1.19 -52.39
CA PRO A 57 8.37 -1.24 -51.75
C PRO A 57 8.93 0.16 -51.44
N THR A 58 8.19 1.22 -51.75
CA THR A 58 8.63 2.61 -51.64
C THR A 58 8.37 3.22 -50.25
N MET A 59 7.62 2.55 -49.37
CA MET A 59 7.29 3.04 -48.00
C MET A 59 8.00 2.28 -46.88
N THR A 60 8.92 1.38 -47.22
CA THR A 60 9.89 0.86 -46.26
C THR A 60 11.25 1.38 -46.70
N THR A 61 11.63 2.58 -46.27
CA THR A 61 13.07 2.81 -46.10
C THR A 61 13.52 1.71 -45.16
N PRO A 62 14.49 0.85 -45.55
CA PRO A 62 15.06 -0.08 -44.62
C PRO A 62 15.74 0.79 -43.57
N LEU A 63 15.10 1.05 -42.43
CA LEU A 63 15.81 1.44 -41.23
C LEU A 63 16.94 0.43 -41.11
N HIS A 64 18.16 0.93 -41.30
CA HIS A 64 19.35 0.13 -41.45
C HIS A 64 19.36 -0.81 -40.25
N LEU A 65 19.33 -2.13 -40.46
CA LEU A 65 19.16 -3.15 -39.42
C LEU A 65 19.97 -2.85 -38.13
N LYS A 66 21.14 -2.22 -38.30
CA LYS A 66 21.99 -1.64 -37.26
C LYS A 66 21.27 -0.68 -36.28
N GLU A 67 20.47 0.27 -36.76
CA GLU A 67 19.71 1.25 -35.97
C GLU A 67 18.60 0.57 -35.15
N LEU A 68 17.93 -0.44 -35.72
CA LEU A 68 16.94 -1.26 -35.02
C LEU A 68 17.57 -2.08 -33.89
N TYR A 69 18.73 -2.70 -34.14
CA TYR A 69 19.51 -3.36 -33.09
C TYR A 69 19.97 -2.37 -32.01
N GLN A 70 20.40 -1.16 -32.38
CA GLN A 70 20.80 -0.13 -31.42
C GLN A 70 19.63 0.32 -30.55
N LEU A 71 18.45 0.53 -31.13
CA LEU A 71 17.25 0.93 -30.40
C LEU A 71 16.78 -0.17 -29.44
N ASN A 72 16.72 -1.42 -29.91
CA ASN A 72 16.36 -2.56 -29.08
C ASN A 72 17.36 -2.76 -27.93
N ASN A 73 18.66 -2.56 -28.19
CA ASN A 73 19.68 -2.63 -27.15
C ASN A 73 19.54 -1.51 -26.11
N PHE A 74 19.26 -0.28 -26.55
CA PHE A 74 19.00 0.83 -25.64
C PHE A 74 17.75 0.58 -24.78
N GLU A 75 16.68 0.07 -25.37
CA GLU A 75 15.45 -0.26 -24.65
C GLU A 75 15.67 -1.41 -23.65
N ALA A 76 16.46 -2.43 -24.03
CA ALA A 76 16.85 -3.51 -23.13
C ALA A 76 17.64 -2.99 -21.92
N ILE A 77 18.66 -2.14 -22.15
CA ILE A 77 19.46 -1.51 -21.09
C ILE A 77 18.57 -0.65 -20.18
N GLN A 78 17.63 0.11 -20.74
CA GLN A 78 16.72 0.94 -19.95
C GLN A 78 15.78 0.10 -19.08
N ARG A 79 15.26 -1.02 -19.63
CA ARG A 79 14.45 -1.98 -18.85
C ARG A 79 15.28 -2.61 -17.73
N GLU A 80 16.50 -3.03 -18.01
CA GLU A 80 17.43 -3.59 -17.02
C GLU A 80 17.73 -2.60 -15.90
N ALA A 81 18.11 -1.35 -16.24
CA ALA A 81 18.34 -0.29 -15.25
C ALA A 81 17.09 0.01 -14.40
N SER A 82 15.90 -0.03 -14.99
CA SER A 82 14.64 0.13 -14.24
C SER A 82 14.41 -1.02 -13.26
N LEU A 83 14.66 -2.26 -13.69
CA LEU A 83 14.55 -3.45 -12.84
C LEU A 83 15.57 -3.41 -11.71
N GLU A 84 16.83 -3.06 -11.97
CA GLU A 84 17.86 -2.92 -10.95
C GLU A 84 17.50 -1.87 -9.91
N SER A 85 16.97 -0.72 -10.33
CA SER A 85 16.49 0.33 -9.42
C SER A 85 15.34 -0.18 -8.54
N ARG A 86 14.36 -0.88 -9.12
CA ARG A 86 13.25 -1.48 -8.36
C ARG A 86 13.75 -2.53 -7.37
N LEU A 87 14.68 -3.40 -7.77
CA LEU A 87 15.29 -4.41 -6.91
C LEU A 87 16.05 -3.78 -5.75
N ARG A 88 16.80 -2.69 -6.01
CA ARG A 88 17.50 -1.94 -4.96
C ARG A 88 16.53 -1.36 -3.94
N ASN A 89 15.44 -0.74 -4.40
CA ASN A 89 14.41 -0.18 -3.54
C ASN A 89 13.70 -1.26 -2.72
N LEU A 90 13.39 -2.41 -3.34
CA LEU A 90 12.80 -3.56 -2.64
C LEU A 90 13.73 -4.10 -1.56
N ARG A 91 15.02 -4.27 -1.88
CA ARG A 91 16.02 -4.71 -0.90
C ARG A 91 16.11 -3.75 0.27
N GLU A 92 16.15 -2.44 0.01
CA GLU A 92 16.17 -1.44 1.07
C GLU A 92 14.89 -1.49 1.93
N CYS A 93 13.72 -1.66 1.31
CA CYS A 93 12.45 -1.81 2.03
C CYS A 93 12.44 -3.06 2.93
N VAL A 94 12.96 -4.18 2.45
CA VAL A 94 13.09 -5.42 3.23
C VAL A 94 14.04 -5.22 4.41
N GLU A 95 15.19 -4.59 4.20
CA GLU A 95 16.15 -4.33 5.30
C GLU A 95 15.58 -3.37 6.34
N ARG A 96 14.87 -2.31 5.93
CA ARG A 96 14.16 -1.42 6.87
C ARG A 96 13.11 -2.20 7.69
N THR A 97 12.29 -3.00 7.02
CA THR A 97 11.26 -3.81 7.67
C THR A 97 11.87 -4.81 8.65
N ARG A 98 12.99 -5.43 8.28
CA ARG A 98 13.75 -6.33 9.16
C ARG A 98 14.29 -5.60 10.39
N ALA A 99 14.88 -4.43 10.22
CA ALA A 99 15.40 -3.62 11.33
C ALA A 99 14.29 -3.16 12.29
N GLU A 100 13.12 -2.80 11.75
CA GLU A 100 11.94 -2.46 12.55
C GLU A 100 11.38 -3.67 13.31
N ALA A 101 11.27 -4.83 12.65
CA ALA A 101 10.85 -6.07 13.29
C ALA A 101 11.80 -6.49 14.41
N GLN A 102 13.12 -6.35 14.19
CA GLN A 102 14.14 -6.62 15.21
C GLN A 102 13.98 -5.70 16.43
N ALA A 103 13.80 -4.40 16.21
CA ALA A 103 13.57 -3.44 17.30
C ALA A 103 12.27 -3.72 18.06
N SER A 104 11.21 -4.14 17.36
CA SER A 104 9.95 -4.56 17.98
C SER A 104 10.12 -5.84 18.81
N TRP A 105 10.89 -6.80 18.31
CA TRP A 105 11.22 -8.02 19.04
C TRP A 105 12.03 -7.74 20.31
N GLU A 106 13.02 -6.85 20.25
CA GLU A 106 13.79 -6.45 21.43
C GLU A 106 12.92 -5.78 22.51
N LEU A 107 11.95 -4.95 22.10
CA LEU A 107 10.95 -4.40 23.03
C LEU A 107 10.12 -5.50 23.67
N PHE A 108 9.59 -6.42 22.87
CA PHE A 108 8.79 -7.53 23.35
C PHE A 108 9.57 -8.40 24.35
N VAL A 109 10.80 -8.79 24.03
CA VAL A 109 11.66 -9.57 24.92
C VAL A 109 11.98 -8.79 26.20
N GLY A 110 12.24 -7.48 26.09
CA GLY A 110 12.46 -6.61 27.23
C GLY A 110 11.26 -6.55 28.16
N GLU A 111 10.05 -6.47 27.61
CA GLU A 111 8.80 -6.49 28.36
C GLU A 111 8.58 -7.84 29.06
N GLN A 112 8.74 -8.96 28.34
CA GLN A 112 8.58 -10.30 28.92
C GLN A 112 9.58 -10.55 30.06
N ARG A 113 10.83 -10.09 29.91
CA ARG A 113 11.84 -10.15 30.97
C ARG A 113 11.41 -9.37 32.20
N LEU A 114 10.88 -8.16 32.00
CA LEU A 114 10.40 -7.32 33.10
C LEU A 114 9.19 -7.97 33.80
N LEU A 115 8.22 -8.47 33.04
CA LEU A 115 7.04 -9.17 33.56
C LEU A 115 7.44 -10.39 34.39
N MET A 116 8.33 -11.24 33.86
CA MET A 116 8.82 -12.42 34.57
C MET A 116 9.55 -12.04 35.86
N ARG A 117 10.33 -10.94 35.85
CA ARG A 117 11.01 -10.44 37.04
C ARG A 117 10.02 -9.95 38.09
N VAL A 118 9.02 -9.18 37.67
CA VAL A 118 7.94 -8.71 38.55
C VAL A 118 7.20 -9.91 39.15
N HIS A 119 6.79 -10.87 38.32
CA HIS A 119 6.11 -12.08 38.79
C HIS A 119 6.93 -12.88 39.81
N THR A 120 8.24 -13.02 39.59
CA THR A 120 9.14 -13.68 40.54
C THR A 120 9.17 -12.96 41.88
N LEU A 121 9.24 -11.63 41.85
CA LEU A 121 9.25 -10.78 43.05
C LEU A 121 7.91 -10.82 43.78
N GLU A 122 6.80 -10.78 43.06
CA GLU A 122 5.45 -10.95 43.61
C GLU A 122 5.28 -12.32 44.27
N THR A 123 5.78 -13.37 43.63
CA THR A 123 5.76 -14.73 44.17
C THR A 123 6.59 -14.81 45.46
N MET A 124 7.78 -14.22 45.49
CA MET A 124 8.59 -14.13 46.71
C MET A 124 7.87 -13.39 47.85
N LEU A 125 7.26 -12.24 47.54
CA LEU A 125 6.47 -11.48 48.51
C LEU A 125 5.26 -12.27 49.00
N SER A 126 4.57 -13.02 48.13
CA SER A 126 3.45 -13.88 48.51
C SER A 126 3.85 -15.01 49.45
N MET A 127 5.09 -15.50 49.33
CA MET A 127 5.68 -16.48 50.26
C MET A 127 6.25 -15.84 51.54
N GLY A 128 6.05 -14.53 51.75
CA GLY A 128 6.58 -13.80 52.91
C GLY A 128 8.09 -13.57 52.87
N LYS A 129 8.75 -13.80 51.73
CA LYS A 129 10.19 -13.53 51.55
C LYS A 129 10.40 -12.09 51.07
N VAL A 130 11.28 -11.37 51.75
CA VAL A 130 11.66 -10.01 51.32
C VAL A 130 12.64 -10.12 50.15
N PRO A 131 12.41 -9.38 49.04
CA PRO A 131 13.36 -9.33 47.94
C PRO A 131 14.71 -8.80 48.35
N ASP A 132 15.75 -9.55 47.98
CA ASP A 132 17.13 -9.12 48.17
C ASP A 132 17.47 -7.88 47.30
N ALA A 133 18.41 -7.06 47.76
CA ALA A 133 18.79 -5.81 47.11
C ALA A 133 19.23 -6.02 45.64
N ASN A 134 19.84 -7.17 45.36
CA ASN A 134 20.25 -7.56 44.01
C ASN A 134 19.06 -7.79 43.07
N ASN A 135 17.98 -8.41 43.55
CA ASN A 135 16.78 -8.64 42.73
C ASN A 135 16.07 -7.31 42.40
N MET A 136 16.05 -6.39 43.37
CA MET A 136 15.53 -5.04 43.17
C MET A 136 16.39 -4.24 42.19
N ALA A 137 17.72 -4.31 42.34
CA ALA A 137 18.66 -3.65 41.42
C ALA A 137 18.52 -4.18 39.98
N GLN A 138 18.35 -5.49 39.81
CA GLN A 138 18.10 -6.10 38.49
C GLN A 138 16.78 -5.64 37.88
N LEU A 139 15.68 -5.61 38.65
CA LEU A 139 14.40 -5.09 38.16
C LEU A 139 14.52 -3.63 37.69
N LEU A 140 15.19 -2.79 38.48
CA LEU A 140 15.40 -1.38 38.14
C LEU A 140 16.28 -1.21 36.89
N ASN A 141 17.26 -2.10 36.70
CA ASN A 141 18.10 -2.10 35.50
C ASN A 141 17.31 -2.53 34.26
N ASP A 142 16.56 -3.63 34.35
CA ASP A 142 15.70 -4.11 33.27
C ASP A 142 14.65 -3.05 32.90
N LYS A 143 14.02 -2.41 33.89
CA LYS A 143 13.09 -1.28 33.70
C LYS A 143 13.76 -0.13 32.96
N ARG A 144 14.96 0.30 33.38
CA ARG A 144 15.69 1.40 32.76
C ARG A 144 16.03 1.08 31.30
N ASN A 145 16.47 -0.14 31.03
CA ASN A 145 16.83 -0.57 29.68
C ASN A 145 15.61 -0.62 28.76
N TYR A 146 14.50 -1.19 29.24
CA TYR A 146 13.23 -1.19 28.50
C TYR A 146 12.75 0.23 28.21
N GLN A 147 12.75 1.13 29.19
CA GLN A 147 12.36 2.52 29.00
C GLN A 147 13.23 3.27 27.98
N LYS A 148 14.55 3.03 28.00
CA LYS A 148 15.47 3.61 27.00
C LYS A 148 15.15 3.11 25.60
N LEU A 149 14.92 1.81 25.45
CA LEU A 149 14.60 1.21 24.16
C LEU A 149 13.25 1.68 23.63
N ALA A 150 12.22 1.71 24.50
CA ALA A 150 10.89 2.22 24.17
C ALA A 150 10.95 3.67 23.69
N ALA A 151 11.64 4.55 24.43
CA ALA A 151 11.81 5.94 24.04
C ALA A 151 12.54 6.10 22.69
N ARG A 152 13.55 5.26 22.40
CA ARG A 152 14.23 5.26 21.10
C ARG A 152 13.29 4.85 19.98
N CYS A 153 12.49 3.80 20.17
CA CYS A 153 11.51 3.36 19.18
C CYS A 153 10.40 4.39 18.96
N GLU A 154 9.88 5.01 20.01
CA GLU A 154 8.91 6.10 19.91
C GLU A 154 9.44 7.29 19.12
N ARG A 155 10.69 7.71 19.38
CA ARG A 155 11.35 8.77 18.60
C ARG A 155 11.49 8.40 17.13
N LYS A 156 11.91 7.16 16.84
CA LYS A 156 12.01 6.65 15.46
C LYS A 156 10.66 6.65 14.75
N MET A 157 9.60 6.16 15.40
CA MET A 157 8.25 6.18 14.83
C MET A 157 7.73 7.60 14.61
N CYS A 158 7.99 8.51 15.54
CA CYS A 158 7.61 9.92 15.40
C CYS A 158 8.33 10.57 14.21
N ALA A 159 9.64 10.34 14.08
CA ALA A 159 10.42 10.82 12.94
C ALA A 159 9.92 10.23 11.61
N ALA A 160 9.61 8.93 11.57
CA ALA A 160 9.05 8.28 10.38
C ALA A 160 7.69 8.89 9.97
N ARG A 161 6.80 9.14 10.93
CA ARG A 161 5.52 9.81 10.67
C ARG A 161 5.69 11.23 10.12
N LEU A 162 6.61 12.01 10.69
CA LEU A 162 6.93 13.34 10.19
C LEU A 162 7.50 13.29 8.77
N ALA A 163 8.36 12.32 8.46
CA ALA A 163 8.92 12.13 7.14
C ALA A 163 7.84 11.76 6.09
N ILE A 164 6.90 10.89 6.45
CA ILE A 164 5.75 10.54 5.60
C ILE A 164 4.87 11.77 5.36
N ALA A 165 4.49 12.50 6.41
CA ALA A 165 3.68 13.70 6.28
C ALA A 165 4.35 14.77 5.38
N ALA A 166 5.67 14.96 5.54
CA ALA A 166 6.43 15.87 4.68
C ALA A 166 6.54 15.36 3.22
N ALA A 167 6.55 14.05 2.98
CA ALA A 167 6.52 13.49 1.63
C ALA A 167 5.14 13.68 0.99
N GLU A 168 4.06 13.49 1.76
CA GLU A 168 2.69 13.72 1.34
C GLU A 168 2.44 15.19 0.98
N GLU A 169 2.95 16.14 1.78
CA GLU A 169 2.84 17.58 1.48
C GLU A 169 3.55 17.94 0.17
N ARG A 170 4.74 17.39 -0.08
CA ARG A 170 5.46 17.58 -1.35
C ARG A 170 4.67 17.04 -2.54
N GLU A 171 4.09 15.85 -2.38
CA GLU A 171 3.27 15.20 -3.40
C GLU A 171 1.97 15.96 -3.66
N GLN A 172 1.34 16.48 -2.61
CA GLN A 172 0.14 17.33 -2.72
C GLN A 172 0.46 18.65 -3.41
N THR A 173 1.60 19.27 -3.10
CA THR A 173 2.10 20.47 -3.80
C THR A 173 2.37 20.18 -5.27
N ARG A 174 2.97 19.02 -5.59
CA ARG A 174 3.21 18.57 -6.96
C ARG A 174 1.90 18.38 -7.72
N ARG A 175 0.90 17.75 -7.11
CA ARG A 175 -0.45 17.57 -7.70
C ARG A 175 -1.15 18.91 -7.93
N SER A 176 -1.09 19.84 -6.98
CA SER A 176 -1.63 21.19 -7.12
C SER A 176 -0.96 21.95 -8.26
N ARG A 177 0.36 21.87 -8.37
CA ARG A 177 1.12 22.45 -9.50
C ARG A 177 0.72 21.84 -10.84
N MET A 178 0.56 20.53 -10.90
CA MET A 178 0.15 19.83 -12.13
C MET A 178 -1.29 20.21 -12.54
N ARG A 179 -2.21 20.34 -11.58
CA ARG A 179 -3.58 20.85 -11.80
C ARG A 179 -3.57 22.28 -12.33
N MET A 180 -2.76 23.16 -11.76
CA MET A 180 -2.62 24.55 -12.23
C MET A 180 -2.00 24.63 -13.63
N ALA A 181 -1.01 23.80 -13.93
CA ALA A 181 -0.41 23.70 -15.26
C ALA A 181 -1.43 23.18 -16.30
N SER A 182 -2.23 22.16 -15.95
CA SER A 182 -3.32 21.66 -16.80
C SER A 182 -4.39 22.73 -17.05
N ALA A 183 -4.77 23.50 -16.02
CA ALA A 183 -5.75 24.58 -16.14
C ALA A 183 -5.19 25.81 -16.88
N ALA A 184 -3.87 26.00 -16.90
CA ALA A 184 -3.21 27.03 -17.71
C ALA A 184 -3.16 26.62 -19.18
N ALA A 185 -2.83 25.35 -19.48
CA ALA A 185 -2.84 24.79 -20.83
C ALA A 185 -4.24 24.86 -21.48
N ALA A 186 -5.29 24.59 -20.71
CA ALA A 186 -6.68 24.72 -21.16
C ALA A 186 -7.11 26.18 -21.47
N ARG A 187 -6.43 27.18 -20.90
CA ARG A 187 -6.69 28.61 -21.16
C ARG A 187 -5.94 29.15 -22.38
N THR A 188 -4.87 28.49 -22.81
CA THR A 188 -4.07 28.90 -23.98
C THR A 188 -4.56 28.32 -25.30
N THR A 189 -5.49 27.36 -25.28
CA THR A 189 -6.18 26.89 -26.49
C THR A 189 -7.32 27.86 -26.83
N PRO A 190 -7.34 28.47 -28.04
CA PRO A 190 -8.45 29.34 -28.44
C PRO A 190 -9.71 28.51 -28.63
N THR A 191 -10.59 28.50 -27.63
CA THR A 191 -11.89 27.84 -27.70
C THR A 191 -12.90 28.75 -28.41
N SER A 192 -13.46 28.24 -29.51
CA SER A 192 -14.75 28.74 -30.02
C SER A 192 -15.86 28.39 -29.02
N PRO A 193 -16.98 29.13 -28.99
CA PRO A 193 -17.94 29.05 -27.88
C PRO A 193 -18.79 27.79 -28.02
N THR A 194 -18.40 26.74 -27.32
CA THR A 194 -19.32 25.67 -26.91
C THR A 194 -19.25 25.59 -25.40
N GLU A 195 -20.26 26.14 -24.75
CA GLU A 195 -20.46 26.04 -23.31
C GLU A 195 -20.63 24.57 -22.93
N THR A 196 -19.52 23.93 -22.57
CA THR A 196 -19.56 22.69 -21.81
C THR A 196 -19.46 23.07 -20.34
N TRP A 197 -20.61 23.20 -19.70
CA TRP A 197 -20.69 23.33 -18.24
C TRP A 197 -20.26 22.00 -17.61
N ILE A 198 -18.96 21.85 -17.37
CA ILE A 198 -18.45 20.81 -16.47
C ILE A 198 -18.76 21.29 -15.05
N ILE A 199 -19.89 20.84 -14.51
CA ILE A 199 -20.17 20.99 -13.08
C ILE A 199 -19.27 20.00 -12.35
N CYS A 200 -18.15 20.49 -11.83
CA CYS A 200 -17.38 19.80 -10.82
C CYS A 200 -18.18 19.80 -9.51
N PHE A 201 -18.63 18.64 -9.05
CA PHE A 201 -19.17 18.50 -7.70
C PHE A 201 -18.00 18.50 -6.70
N ASP A 202 -17.88 19.55 -5.90
CA ASP A 202 -17.07 19.58 -4.70
C ASP A 202 -17.72 18.66 -3.65
N SER A 203 -17.07 17.55 -3.30
CA SER A 203 -17.56 16.62 -2.26
C SER A 203 -17.27 17.07 -0.82
N ASP A 204 -16.72 18.27 -0.61
CA ASP A 204 -16.34 18.75 0.72
C ASP A 204 -17.42 19.59 1.43
N THR A 205 -18.63 19.71 0.87
CA THR A 205 -19.72 20.53 1.47
C THR A 205 -20.90 19.74 2.03
N LEU A 206 -20.81 18.41 2.15
CA LEU A 206 -21.93 17.58 2.64
C LEU A 206 -21.91 17.27 4.15
N ASN A 207 -20.97 17.82 4.94
CA ASN A 207 -20.87 17.54 6.38
C ASN A 207 -21.43 18.64 7.31
N ASP A 208 -21.94 19.74 6.78
CA ASP A 208 -22.38 20.89 7.61
C ASP A 208 -23.92 21.04 7.76
N ILE A 209 -24.73 20.06 7.34
CA ILE A 209 -26.21 20.15 7.44
C ILE A 209 -26.82 19.15 8.44
N GLU A 210 -26.02 18.39 9.19
CA GLU A 210 -26.52 17.39 10.15
C GLU A 210 -26.55 17.85 11.62
N ASN A 211 -26.72 19.15 11.88
CA ASN A 211 -26.88 19.67 13.25
C ASN A 211 -27.91 20.79 13.36
N HIS A 212 -29.15 20.55 12.95
CA HIS A 212 -30.29 21.23 13.57
C HIS A 212 -31.58 20.41 13.48
N SER A 213 -32.26 20.33 14.62
CA SER A 213 -33.64 19.88 14.87
C SER A 213 -33.89 18.40 15.18
N ASP A 214 -33.45 17.97 16.37
CA ASP A 214 -34.29 17.10 17.19
C ASP A 214 -35.28 17.97 17.97
N GLY A 215 -36.51 17.99 17.48
CA GLY A 215 -37.66 18.56 18.14
C GLY A 215 -38.86 17.67 17.84
N GLU A 216 -39.02 16.62 18.64
CA GLU A 216 -40.18 15.74 18.64
C GLU A 216 -41.48 16.57 18.67
N ARG A 217 -42.27 16.45 17.60
CA ARG A 217 -43.71 16.73 17.65
C ARG A 217 -44.45 15.76 16.76
N GLU A 218 -44.95 14.73 17.44
CA GLU A 218 -46.07 13.85 17.10
C GLU A 218 -47.08 14.50 16.14
N LEU A 219 -47.10 14.04 14.88
CA LEU A 219 -48.14 14.38 13.92
C LEU A 219 -49.29 13.39 14.07
N HIS A 220 -50.31 13.81 14.81
CA HIS A 220 -51.61 13.18 14.85
C HIS A 220 -52.30 13.33 13.48
N ALA A 221 -52.70 12.21 12.89
CA ALA A 221 -53.54 12.18 11.72
C ALA A 221 -54.98 12.50 12.14
N ASP A 222 -55.53 13.62 11.69
CA ASP A 222 -56.97 13.82 11.61
C ASP A 222 -57.35 14.58 10.33
N ASN A 223 -58.02 13.82 9.47
CA ASN A 223 -58.98 14.29 8.49
C ASN A 223 -59.93 15.31 9.11
N ASN A 224 -60.25 16.40 8.40
CA ASN A 224 -61.64 16.69 8.06
C ASN A 224 -61.76 17.75 6.97
N ALA A 225 -62.28 17.33 5.83
CA ALA A 225 -62.84 18.20 4.81
C ALA A 225 -64.25 18.63 5.24
N ASN A 226 -64.43 19.87 5.72
CA ASN A 226 -65.68 20.61 5.49
C ASN A 226 -65.53 22.08 5.93
N SER A 227 -65.59 23.02 4.99
CA SER A 227 -66.05 24.38 5.28
C SER A 227 -66.69 24.98 4.04
N THR A 228 -67.96 24.62 3.89
CA THR A 228 -69.11 25.44 3.52
C THR A 228 -68.85 26.77 2.80
N TYR A 229 -69.32 26.79 1.56
CA TYR A 229 -69.81 27.95 0.81
C TYR A 229 -70.49 29.01 1.68
N HIS A 230 -70.12 30.27 1.48
CA HIS A 230 -71.09 31.37 1.47
C HIS A 230 -70.96 32.12 0.15
N ASP A 231 -72.00 31.97 -0.66
CA ASP A 231 -72.28 32.69 -1.89
C ASP A 231 -72.84 34.08 -1.55
N SER A 232 -72.29 35.11 -2.18
CA SER A 232 -72.97 36.40 -2.35
C SER A 232 -72.44 37.11 -3.59
N SER A 233 -73.05 36.76 -4.72
CA SER A 233 -73.69 37.67 -5.68
C SER A 233 -72.87 38.75 -6.41
N THR A 234 -73.01 38.65 -7.75
CA THR A 234 -73.14 39.75 -8.73
C THR A 234 -71.89 40.55 -9.09
N ARG A 235 -71.21 40.12 -10.16
CA ARG A 235 -71.03 40.95 -11.37
C ARG A 235 -70.50 40.11 -12.53
N GLU A 236 -71.30 39.97 -13.57
CA GLU A 236 -70.82 39.56 -14.89
C GLU A 236 -69.96 40.70 -15.45
N ASP A 237 -68.66 40.46 -15.57
CA ASP A 237 -67.78 41.07 -16.58
C ASP A 237 -66.63 40.08 -16.77
N SER A 238 -66.56 39.47 -17.95
CA SER A 238 -65.67 38.35 -18.27
C SER A 238 -64.20 38.76 -18.42
N PRO A 239 -63.30 38.10 -17.67
CA PRO A 239 -62.01 37.68 -18.20
C PRO A 239 -61.81 36.16 -17.98
N SER A 240 -62.83 35.33 -18.27
CA SER A 240 -62.84 33.91 -17.90
C SER A 240 -61.94 32.99 -18.76
N SER A 241 -61.48 33.41 -19.94
CA SER A 241 -60.75 32.51 -20.84
C SER A 241 -59.25 32.42 -20.53
N LYS A 242 -58.64 33.45 -19.94
CA LYS A 242 -57.18 33.47 -19.70
C LYS A 242 -56.79 32.71 -18.43
N ALA A 243 -57.54 32.90 -17.34
CA ALA A 243 -57.31 32.19 -16.08
C ALA A 243 -57.56 30.67 -16.20
N GLY A 244 -58.56 30.26 -17.00
CA GLY A 244 -58.82 28.84 -17.26
C GLY A 244 -57.72 28.15 -18.06
N VAL A 245 -57.10 28.86 -19.02
CA VAL A 245 -55.99 28.33 -19.83
C VAL A 245 -54.71 28.23 -18.99
N GLU A 246 -54.44 29.21 -18.13
CA GLU A 246 -53.30 29.18 -17.21
C GLU A 246 -53.43 28.01 -16.21
N TYR A 247 -54.61 27.79 -15.63
CA TYR A 247 -54.87 26.65 -14.75
C TYR A 247 -54.70 25.30 -15.46
N ALA A 248 -55.19 25.17 -16.70
CA ALA A 248 -55.01 23.96 -17.50
C ALA A 248 -53.54 23.67 -17.82
N ASN A 249 -52.73 24.71 -18.07
CA ASN A 249 -51.29 24.56 -18.27
C ASN A 249 -50.58 24.12 -16.99
N VAL A 250 -50.94 24.68 -15.83
CA VAL A 250 -50.39 24.26 -14.53
C VAL A 250 -50.71 22.78 -14.23
N LEU A 251 -51.94 22.34 -14.50
CA LEU A 251 -52.31 20.92 -14.34
C LEU A 251 -51.52 19.99 -15.27
N ARG A 252 -51.25 20.41 -16.51
CA ARG A 252 -50.43 19.63 -17.44
C ARG A 252 -48.98 19.52 -16.97
N VAL A 253 -48.41 20.61 -16.46
CA VAL A 253 -47.05 20.62 -15.90
C VAL A 253 -46.97 19.75 -14.65
N MET A 254 -47.94 19.85 -13.73
CA MET A 254 -47.99 18.97 -12.55
C MET A 254 -48.17 17.50 -12.94
N GLY A 255 -48.96 17.20 -13.97
CA GLY A 255 -49.09 15.85 -14.51
C GLY A 255 -47.77 15.30 -15.04
N GLY A 256 -47.01 16.12 -15.79
CA GLY A 256 -45.68 15.75 -16.28
C GLY A 256 -44.67 15.52 -15.15
N LEU A 257 -44.62 16.42 -14.17
CA LEU A 257 -43.74 16.31 -13.01
C LEU A 257 -44.06 15.08 -12.15
N ASN A 258 -45.33 14.74 -11.95
CA ASN A 258 -45.70 13.53 -11.21
C ASN A 258 -45.22 12.26 -11.90
N GLU A 259 -45.26 12.22 -13.23
CA GLU A 259 -44.81 11.04 -13.97
C GLU A 259 -43.29 10.95 -14.02
N GLU A 260 -42.57 12.09 -14.06
CA GLU A 260 -41.13 12.12 -13.84
C GLU A 260 -40.75 11.64 -12.44
N ILE A 261 -41.44 12.09 -11.39
CA ILE A 261 -41.21 11.64 -10.00
C ILE A 261 -41.43 10.12 -9.89
N LYS A 262 -42.44 9.59 -10.56
CA LYS A 262 -42.73 8.16 -10.57
C LYS A 262 -41.62 7.36 -11.26
N VAL A 263 -41.16 7.81 -12.42
CA VAL A 263 -40.02 7.20 -13.15
C VAL A 263 -38.74 7.26 -12.31
N LEU A 264 -38.48 8.38 -11.63
CA LEU A 264 -37.33 8.52 -10.75
C LEU A 264 -37.39 7.57 -9.55
N ARG A 265 -38.57 7.38 -8.94
CA ARG A 265 -38.75 6.40 -7.85
C ARG A 265 -38.54 4.97 -8.31
N GLU A 266 -39.02 4.61 -9.49
CA GLU A 266 -38.83 3.28 -10.07
C GLU A 266 -37.35 3.02 -10.38
N ARG A 267 -36.67 4.02 -10.97
CA ARG A 267 -35.23 3.95 -11.24
C ARG A 267 -34.40 3.86 -9.95
N LEU A 268 -34.77 4.62 -8.92
CA LEU A 268 -34.12 4.56 -7.61
C LEU A 268 -34.32 3.17 -6.97
N GLY A 269 -35.52 2.61 -7.06
CA GLY A 269 -35.82 1.24 -6.60
C GLY A 269 -34.96 0.20 -7.30
N ALA A 270 -34.84 0.27 -8.63
CA ALA A 270 -33.98 -0.63 -9.41
C ALA A 270 -32.51 -0.53 -8.97
N THR A 271 -31.98 0.68 -8.82
CA THR A 271 -30.58 0.88 -8.36
C THR A 271 -30.34 0.37 -6.94
N LEU A 272 -31.34 0.45 -6.06
CA LEU A 272 -31.23 -0.05 -4.70
C LEU A 272 -31.16 -1.58 -4.67
N THR A 273 -31.98 -2.24 -5.50
CA THR A 273 -31.92 -3.71 -5.63
C THR A 273 -30.62 -4.21 -6.25
N GLU A 274 -30.06 -3.46 -7.21
CA GLU A 274 -28.76 -3.78 -7.81
C GLU A 274 -27.61 -3.64 -6.78
N ASN A 275 -27.63 -2.57 -5.97
CA ASN A 275 -26.67 -2.40 -4.89
C ASN A 275 -26.77 -3.53 -3.84
N GLU A 276 -27.97 -3.96 -3.47
CA GLU A 276 -28.15 -5.06 -2.52
C GLU A 276 -27.61 -6.39 -3.07
N GLN A 277 -27.80 -6.65 -4.37
CA GLN A 277 -27.21 -7.81 -5.06
C GLN A 277 -25.68 -7.74 -5.08
N LEU A 278 -25.11 -6.58 -5.37
CA LEU A 278 -23.66 -6.36 -5.36
C LEU A 278 -23.06 -6.55 -3.96
N CYS A 279 -23.71 -6.02 -2.92
CA CYS A 279 -23.30 -6.23 -1.53
C CYS A 279 -23.30 -7.72 -1.17
N THR A 280 -24.36 -8.45 -1.54
CA THR A 280 -24.46 -9.89 -1.29
C THR A 280 -23.36 -10.69 -2.03
N ALA A 281 -23.09 -10.35 -3.29
CA ALA A 281 -22.03 -10.96 -4.08
C ALA A 281 -20.63 -10.67 -3.51
N LEU A 282 -20.40 -9.45 -3.00
CA LEU A 282 -19.13 -9.07 -2.37
C LEU A 282 -18.90 -9.84 -1.05
N VAL A 283 -19.93 -9.95 -0.21
CA VAL A 283 -19.84 -10.70 1.06
C VAL A 283 -19.51 -12.17 0.77
N THR A 284 -20.23 -12.81 -0.14
CA THR A 284 -19.96 -14.22 -0.49
C THR A 284 -18.57 -14.44 -1.09
N ARG A 285 -18.07 -13.52 -1.93
CA ARG A 285 -16.69 -13.58 -2.44
C ARG A 285 -15.66 -13.40 -1.33
N SER A 286 -15.93 -12.52 -0.37
CA SER A 286 -15.06 -12.30 0.79
C SER A 286 -14.98 -13.53 1.69
N THR A 287 -16.11 -14.17 2.00
CA THR A 287 -16.12 -15.37 2.86
C THR A 287 -15.38 -16.54 2.22
N VAL A 288 -15.55 -16.77 0.91
CA VAL A 288 -14.83 -17.82 0.17
C VAL A 288 -13.32 -17.54 0.16
N ALA A 289 -12.91 -16.28 0.01
CA ALA A 289 -11.49 -15.90 0.06
C ALA A 289 -10.90 -16.08 1.47
N GLU A 290 -11.65 -15.77 2.52
CA GLU A 290 -11.22 -16.00 3.90
C GLU A 290 -11.09 -17.50 4.22
N GLU A 291 -12.05 -18.32 3.80
CA GLU A 291 -11.98 -19.77 3.96
C GLU A 291 -10.75 -20.37 3.27
N ALA A 292 -10.42 -19.92 2.06
CA ALA A 292 -9.21 -20.34 1.34
C ALA A 292 -7.92 -19.96 2.07
N ARG A 293 -7.86 -18.74 2.63
CA ARG A 293 -6.70 -18.29 3.42
C ARG A 293 -6.53 -19.09 4.71
N VAL A 294 -7.62 -19.39 5.40
CA VAL A 294 -7.59 -20.22 6.62
C VAL A 294 -7.10 -21.64 6.29
N ALA A 295 -7.54 -22.22 5.18
CA ALA A 295 -7.06 -23.54 4.73
C ALA A 295 -5.55 -23.53 4.43
N GLU A 296 -5.03 -22.48 3.79
CA GLU A 296 -3.60 -22.35 3.51
C GLU A 296 -2.77 -22.15 4.79
N ILE A 297 -3.26 -21.35 5.75
CA ILE A 297 -2.62 -21.20 7.06
C ILE A 297 -2.54 -22.55 7.78
N GLN A 298 -3.62 -23.36 7.75
CA GLN A 298 -3.61 -24.69 8.35
C GLN A 298 -2.60 -25.62 7.67
N ARG A 299 -2.49 -25.57 6.34
CA ARG A 299 -1.49 -26.34 5.57
C ARG A 299 -0.05 -25.94 5.89
N LEU A 300 0.21 -24.64 6.03
CA LEU A 300 1.52 -24.13 6.42
C LEU A 300 1.86 -24.51 7.87
N ALA A 301 0.88 -24.45 8.77
CA ALA A 301 1.06 -24.87 10.16
C ALA A 301 1.37 -26.36 10.28
N SER A 302 0.70 -27.23 9.52
CA SER A 302 1.04 -28.66 9.50
C SER A 302 2.43 -28.90 8.93
N SER A 303 2.80 -28.23 7.83
CA SER A 303 4.14 -28.33 7.27
C SER A 303 5.24 -27.86 8.23
N ALA A 304 4.97 -26.80 9.01
CA ALA A 304 5.90 -26.33 10.04
C ALA A 304 6.04 -27.32 11.20
N ALA A 305 4.94 -27.97 11.60
CA ALA A 305 4.97 -29.02 12.62
C ALA A 305 5.77 -30.24 12.15
N ASP A 306 5.63 -30.65 10.88
CA ASP A 306 6.42 -31.74 10.30
C ASP A 306 7.91 -31.40 10.28
N MET A 307 8.28 -30.18 9.86
CA MET A 307 9.69 -29.73 9.91
C MET A 307 10.23 -29.68 11.35
N GLN A 308 9.43 -29.26 12.33
CA GLN A 308 9.83 -29.31 13.74
C GLN A 308 10.02 -30.73 14.23
N ALA A 309 9.17 -31.68 13.81
CA ALA A 309 9.35 -33.09 14.11
C ALA A 309 10.64 -33.64 13.49
N GLU A 310 10.94 -33.33 12.23
CA GLU A 310 12.21 -33.71 11.58
C GLU A 310 13.43 -33.12 12.30
N LEU A 311 13.36 -31.86 12.74
CA LEU A 311 14.42 -31.22 13.51
C LEU A 311 14.61 -31.86 14.89
N ALA A 312 13.55 -32.38 15.51
CA ALA A 312 13.64 -33.10 16.77
C ALA A 312 14.35 -34.46 16.62
N PHE A 313 14.41 -35.04 15.42
CA PHE A 313 15.17 -36.26 15.12
C PHE A 313 16.62 -36.01 14.73
N ARG A 314 17.07 -34.75 14.62
CA ARG A 314 18.48 -34.47 14.37
C ARG A 314 19.31 -34.78 15.62
N PRO A 315 20.54 -35.34 15.46
CA PRO A 315 21.44 -35.58 16.58
C PRO A 315 21.58 -34.31 17.40
N THR A 316 21.24 -34.40 18.67
CA THR A 316 21.34 -33.27 19.58
C THR A 316 22.82 -32.94 19.79
N ARG A 317 23.09 -31.72 20.24
CA ARG A 317 24.47 -31.32 20.56
C ARG A 317 25.12 -32.25 21.60
N ALA A 318 24.31 -32.83 22.50
CA ALA A 318 24.76 -33.86 23.42
C ALA A 318 25.21 -35.15 22.71
N ASP A 319 24.48 -35.62 21.69
CA ASP A 319 24.88 -36.79 20.91
C ASP A 319 26.21 -36.55 20.15
N ILE A 320 26.41 -35.32 19.67
CA ILE A 320 27.66 -34.90 19.01
C ILE A 320 28.82 -34.84 20.02
N ASP A 321 28.58 -34.32 21.23
CA ASP A 321 29.58 -34.26 22.29
C ASP A 321 29.96 -35.66 22.79
N ASP A 322 29.00 -36.57 22.93
CA ASP A 322 29.24 -37.97 23.26
C ASP A 322 30.07 -38.69 22.19
N LEU A 323 29.73 -38.49 20.91
CA LEU A 323 30.51 -39.02 19.78
C LEU A 323 31.94 -38.47 19.79
N THR A 324 32.09 -37.17 20.06
CA THR A 324 33.40 -36.51 20.19
C THR A 324 34.21 -37.10 21.35
N GLY A 325 33.55 -37.40 22.47
CA GLY A 325 34.15 -38.11 23.61
C GLY A 325 34.61 -39.52 23.27
N VAL A 326 33.82 -40.27 22.49
CA VAL A 326 34.21 -41.61 21.99
C VAL A 326 35.42 -41.52 21.06
N ILE A 327 35.43 -40.56 20.13
CA ILE A 327 36.56 -40.32 19.23
C ILE A 327 37.83 -39.98 20.03
N ALA A 328 37.72 -39.15 21.06
CA ALA A 328 38.86 -38.81 21.93
C ALA A 328 39.42 -40.04 22.66
N ARG A 329 38.55 -40.92 23.18
CA ARG A 329 38.97 -42.19 23.82
C ARG A 329 39.66 -43.13 22.83
N LEU A 330 39.09 -43.32 21.64
CA LEU A 330 39.70 -44.15 20.59
C LEU A 330 41.06 -43.60 20.16
N ARG A 331 41.21 -42.28 20.07
CA ARG A 331 42.50 -41.63 19.77
C ARG A 331 43.52 -41.88 20.88
N ALA A 332 43.12 -41.79 22.15
CA ALA A 332 43.98 -42.10 23.28
C ALA A 332 44.42 -43.58 23.30
N ASP A 333 43.50 -44.50 23.02
CA ASP A 333 43.79 -45.94 22.95
C ASP A 333 44.76 -46.29 21.80
N LEU A 334 44.61 -45.63 20.64
CA LEU A 334 45.54 -45.78 19.52
C LEU A 334 46.95 -45.26 19.87
N GLN A 335 47.04 -44.10 20.53
CA GLN A 335 48.32 -43.55 21.00
C GLN A 335 49.00 -44.45 22.04
N ALA A 336 48.22 -45.04 22.95
CA ALA A 336 48.71 -46.00 23.94
C ALA A 336 49.19 -47.32 23.30
N ARG A 337 48.55 -47.74 22.20
CA ARG A 337 48.98 -48.92 21.42
C ARG A 337 50.20 -48.67 20.53
N SER A 338 50.44 -47.42 20.11
CA SER A 338 51.64 -47.04 19.34
C SER A 338 52.89 -46.82 20.20
N ALA A 339 52.77 -46.85 21.54
CA ALA A 339 53.93 -46.82 22.42
C ALA A 339 54.71 -48.15 22.33
N PRO A 340 56.03 -48.14 22.09
CA PRO A 340 56.79 -49.35 21.77
C PRO A 340 56.91 -50.26 23.00
N ARG A 341 56.32 -51.46 22.90
CA ARG A 341 56.58 -52.55 23.84
C ARG A 341 58.01 -53.06 23.62
N HIS A 342 58.91 -52.58 24.46
CA HIS A 342 60.29 -53.06 24.55
C HIS A 342 60.31 -54.46 25.20
N THR A 343 60.32 -55.52 24.40
CA THR A 343 60.84 -56.84 24.80
C THR A 343 61.36 -57.60 23.57
N LEU A 344 62.68 -57.77 23.53
CA LEU A 344 63.46 -58.92 23.03
C LEU A 344 62.92 -59.68 21.80
N ASP A 345 63.62 -59.66 20.66
CA ASP A 345 64.69 -60.63 20.41
C ASP A 345 65.48 -60.35 19.11
N LYS A 346 66.66 -60.98 19.09
CA LYS A 346 67.75 -61.02 18.12
C LYS A 346 67.39 -61.19 16.62
N CYS A 347 68.19 -60.47 15.83
CA CYS A 347 68.93 -60.90 14.64
C CYS A 347 68.18 -61.63 13.52
N VAL A 348 67.91 -60.93 12.40
CA VAL A 348 68.16 -61.42 11.04
C VAL A 348 68.55 -60.23 10.14
N GLU A 349 69.74 -60.30 9.57
CA GLU A 349 70.22 -59.44 8.48
C GLU A 349 69.57 -59.85 7.16
N THR A 350 69.10 -58.88 6.35
CA THR A 350 69.22 -58.90 4.88
C THR A 350 69.14 -57.47 4.32
N THR A 351 70.28 -57.04 3.76
CA THR A 351 70.56 -56.24 2.53
C THR A 351 69.52 -55.28 1.91
N PRO A 352 69.98 -54.18 1.25
CA PRO A 352 69.21 -52.96 1.00
C PRO A 352 68.64 -52.88 -0.42
N LEU A 353 67.52 -52.18 -0.59
CA LEU A 353 67.06 -51.73 -1.90
C LEU A 353 66.08 -50.54 -1.79
N GLY A 354 66.40 -49.45 -2.48
CA GLY A 354 65.42 -48.65 -3.22
C GLY A 354 64.66 -47.54 -2.49
N ASP A 355 65.15 -46.32 -2.71
CA ASP A 355 64.39 -45.17 -3.22
C ASP A 355 63.51 -44.28 -2.32
N THR A 356 63.78 -42.98 -2.53
CA THR A 356 62.96 -41.78 -2.34
C THR A 356 62.79 -41.23 -0.93
N ALA A 357 63.73 -40.34 -0.59
CA ALA A 357 63.56 -39.31 0.41
C ALA A 357 62.47 -38.32 -0.01
N GLY A 358 61.48 -38.14 0.86
CA GLY A 358 60.59 -36.99 0.93
C GLY A 358 60.39 -36.67 2.40
N GLU A 359 61.19 -35.74 2.92
CA GLU A 359 61.03 -35.19 4.27
C GLU A 359 59.67 -34.49 4.40
N PHE A 360 58.74 -35.10 5.11
CA PHE A 360 57.61 -34.39 5.69
C PHE A 360 58.02 -33.92 7.08
N ASN A 361 58.34 -32.63 7.19
CA ASN A 361 58.44 -31.94 8.48
C ASN A 361 57.02 -31.76 9.02
N ASP A 362 56.63 -32.58 9.98
CA ASP A 362 55.47 -32.34 10.83
C ASP A 362 55.81 -31.23 11.85
N GLU A 363 55.76 -29.97 11.42
CA GLU A 363 55.68 -28.85 12.35
C GLU A 363 54.25 -28.80 12.93
N PRO A 364 54.08 -28.78 14.27
CA PRO A 364 52.76 -28.67 14.88
C PRO A 364 52.16 -27.31 14.52
N ILE A 365 51.09 -27.34 13.73
CA ILE A 365 50.30 -26.17 13.33
C ILE A 365 49.98 -25.34 14.58
N GLU A 366 50.63 -24.18 14.71
CA GLU A 366 50.42 -23.24 15.80
C GLU A 366 49.00 -22.70 15.74
N THR A 367 48.10 -23.33 16.49
CA THR A 367 46.68 -22.97 16.63
C THR A 367 46.47 -21.51 17.06
N VAL A 368 47.48 -20.90 17.66
CA VAL A 368 47.50 -19.48 18.07
C VAL A 368 47.58 -18.53 16.87
N LYS A 369 48.29 -18.90 15.80
CA LYS A 369 48.32 -18.12 14.55
C LYS A 369 46.99 -18.20 13.79
N LEU A 370 46.31 -19.34 13.89
CA LEU A 370 44.99 -19.51 13.28
C LEU A 370 43.90 -18.72 14.02
N SER A 371 43.93 -18.65 15.36
CA SER A 371 42.98 -17.84 16.13
C SER A 371 43.18 -16.33 15.91
N ALA A 372 44.43 -15.88 15.78
CA ALA A 372 44.72 -14.48 15.48
C ALA A 372 44.27 -14.07 14.08
N ALA A 373 44.42 -14.94 13.08
CA ALA A 373 43.94 -14.70 11.71
C ALA A 373 42.41 -14.67 11.62
N ILE A 374 41.70 -15.42 12.47
CA ILE A 374 40.24 -15.38 12.53
C ILE A 374 39.76 -14.09 13.19
N ASP A 375 40.39 -13.63 14.29
CA ASP A 375 40.01 -12.35 14.93
C ASP A 375 40.29 -11.14 14.02
N GLU A 376 41.31 -11.20 13.17
CA GLU A 376 41.58 -10.17 12.15
C GLU A 376 40.51 -10.15 11.04
N MET A 377 39.94 -11.32 10.71
CA MET A 377 38.81 -11.40 9.76
C MET A 377 37.46 -10.91 10.32
N PHE A 378 37.34 -10.73 11.65
CA PHE A 378 36.13 -10.25 12.30
C PHE A 378 36.25 -8.84 12.89
N GLN A 379 37.38 -8.15 12.67
CA GLN A 379 37.46 -6.69 12.84
C GLN A 379 36.67 -6.02 11.72
N LEU A 380 35.36 -5.87 11.97
CA LEU A 380 34.51 -4.95 11.21
C LEU A 380 35.01 -3.53 11.47
N ASP A 381 35.60 -2.93 10.45
CA ASP A 381 35.86 -1.49 10.36
C ASP A 381 34.52 -0.76 10.48
N TYR A 382 34.15 -0.41 11.71
CA TYR A 382 33.19 0.67 11.95
C TYR A 382 33.94 1.98 11.75
N GLU A 383 34.15 2.36 10.48
CA GLU A 383 34.45 3.75 10.16
C GLU A 383 33.18 4.56 10.48
N ASP A 384 33.33 5.47 11.46
CA ASP A 384 32.38 6.53 11.79
C ASP A 384 32.28 7.47 10.57
N ASP A 385 31.36 7.18 9.65
CA ASP A 385 30.93 8.13 8.63
C ASP A 385 29.93 9.13 9.24
N ASP A 386 30.41 9.96 10.16
CA ASP A 386 29.84 11.27 10.42
C ASP A 386 30.37 12.24 9.35
N ASP A 387 29.87 12.17 8.12
CA ASP A 387 29.97 13.31 7.21
C ASP A 387 28.71 13.49 6.36
N THR A 388 28.02 14.53 6.76
CA THR A 388 26.89 15.16 6.11
C THR A 388 27.42 15.94 4.92
N ASP A 389 27.12 15.51 3.69
CA ASP A 389 27.22 16.42 2.55
C ASP A 389 25.99 16.35 1.64
N SER A 390 25.26 17.47 1.66
CA SER A 390 24.14 17.80 0.80
C SER A 390 24.64 18.03 -0.63
N ALA A 391 24.49 17.02 -1.49
CA ALA A 391 24.64 17.21 -2.93
C ALA A 391 23.41 17.93 -3.51
N THR A 392 23.54 19.25 -3.59
CA THR A 392 22.71 20.15 -4.40
C THR A 392 23.02 19.88 -5.87
N THR A 393 22.11 19.26 -6.61
CA THR A 393 22.25 19.14 -8.07
C THR A 393 21.71 20.41 -8.74
N GLU A 394 22.60 21.37 -8.90
CA GLU A 394 22.45 22.55 -9.75
C GLU A 394 22.60 22.11 -11.22
N ILE A 395 21.49 22.02 -11.94
CA ILE A 395 21.48 21.68 -13.37
C ILE A 395 21.89 22.92 -14.16
N LYS A 396 23.14 22.91 -14.64
CA LYS A 396 23.62 23.86 -15.65
C LYS A 396 22.88 23.64 -16.96
N LYS A 397 22.25 24.72 -17.40
CA LYS A 397 21.70 24.95 -18.73
C LYS A 397 22.83 25.42 -19.63
N ASP A 398 23.19 24.63 -20.64
CA ASP A 398 23.98 25.09 -21.77
C ASP A 398 23.15 25.02 -23.04
N ASP A 399 22.90 26.21 -23.58
CA ASP A 399 22.35 26.49 -24.89
C ASP A 399 23.44 26.24 -25.95
N SER A 400 23.18 25.39 -26.94
CA SER A 400 23.75 25.59 -28.27
C SER A 400 22.81 25.08 -29.36
N ALA A 401 22.50 25.99 -30.26
CA ALA A 401 21.56 25.86 -31.35
C ALA A 401 22.20 25.18 -32.57
N THR A 402 21.47 24.26 -33.18
CA THR A 402 21.42 24.10 -34.65
C THR A 402 20.04 23.58 -35.00
N GLY A 403 19.29 24.39 -35.76
CA GLY A 403 17.90 24.11 -36.12
C GLY A 403 17.76 23.14 -37.28
N VAL A 404 16.67 22.37 -37.26
CA VAL A 404 15.89 21.94 -38.43
C VAL A 404 14.42 21.83 -37.98
N GLU A 405 13.54 22.28 -38.88
CA GLU A 405 12.08 22.46 -38.85
C GLU A 405 11.20 21.20 -38.56
N PRO A 406 9.87 21.36 -38.35
CA PRO A 406 9.02 20.47 -37.55
C PRO A 406 8.08 19.52 -38.33
N ALA A 407 7.45 18.61 -37.58
CA ALA A 407 6.23 17.80 -37.84
C ALA A 407 6.42 16.35 -38.33
N PRO A 408 5.39 15.47 -38.22
CA PRO A 408 4.50 15.25 -37.08
C PRO A 408 4.48 13.78 -36.62
N GLU A 409 3.84 13.57 -35.46
CA GLU A 409 3.68 12.33 -34.71
C GLU A 409 2.93 11.24 -35.51
N ALA A 410 3.50 10.03 -35.57
CA ALA A 410 2.78 8.83 -36.00
C ALA A 410 3.06 7.67 -35.03
N SER A 411 2.00 7.32 -34.30
CA SER A 411 1.85 6.20 -33.38
C SER A 411 2.24 4.86 -34.04
N ALA A 412 3.33 4.25 -33.56
CA ALA A 412 3.71 2.88 -33.91
C ALA A 412 2.79 1.87 -33.20
N ALA A 413 1.89 1.26 -33.96
CA ALA A 413 1.13 0.10 -33.54
C ALA A 413 2.09 -1.09 -33.38
N GLY A 414 2.17 -1.62 -32.16
CA GLY A 414 3.02 -2.75 -31.80
C GLY A 414 2.70 -4.00 -32.60
N GLU A 415 3.75 -4.61 -33.15
CA GLU A 415 3.76 -5.95 -33.72
C GLU A 415 3.43 -6.95 -32.60
N PHE A 416 2.17 -7.40 -32.56
CA PHE A 416 1.74 -8.45 -31.64
C PHE A 416 2.36 -9.79 -32.05
N VAL A 417 3.49 -10.11 -31.43
CA VAL A 417 4.04 -11.47 -31.39
C VAL A 417 2.97 -12.39 -30.79
N ARG A 418 2.41 -13.28 -31.63
CA ARG A 418 1.52 -14.36 -31.20
C ARG A 418 2.33 -15.34 -30.35
N LEU A 419 2.38 -15.09 -29.05
CA LEU A 419 2.75 -16.09 -28.05
C LEU A 419 1.80 -17.28 -28.23
N GLY A 420 2.36 -18.49 -28.32
CA GLY A 420 1.57 -19.72 -28.36
C GLY A 420 0.63 -19.79 -27.16
N ASP A 421 -0.54 -20.41 -27.36
CA ASP A 421 -1.67 -20.35 -26.42
C ASP A 421 -1.30 -20.72 -24.96
N GLU A 422 -0.31 -21.60 -24.78
CA GLU A 422 0.24 -21.99 -23.47
C GLU A 422 1.00 -20.86 -22.76
N ALA A 423 1.87 -20.13 -23.49
CA ALA A 423 2.61 -18.99 -22.93
C ALA A 423 1.68 -17.80 -22.66
N ARG A 424 0.64 -17.64 -23.49
CA ARG A 424 -0.44 -16.67 -23.27
C ARG A 424 -1.21 -16.99 -21.99
N LEU A 425 -1.54 -18.26 -21.76
CA LEU A 425 -2.23 -18.73 -20.56
C LEU A 425 -1.40 -18.48 -19.29
N GLN A 426 -0.10 -18.79 -19.33
CA GLN A 426 0.82 -18.54 -18.20
C GLN A 426 1.00 -17.05 -17.90
N VAL A 427 1.12 -16.20 -18.93
CA VAL A 427 1.19 -14.74 -18.75
C VAL A 427 -0.14 -14.19 -18.23
N THR A 428 -1.30 -14.70 -18.65
CA THR A 428 -2.59 -14.29 -18.08
C THR A 428 -2.80 -14.78 -16.64
N LEU A 429 -2.28 -15.96 -16.28
CA LEU A 429 -2.33 -16.47 -14.90
C LEU A 429 -1.39 -15.66 -13.98
N ALA A 430 -0.19 -15.34 -14.45
CA ALA A 430 0.78 -14.50 -13.72
C ALA A 430 0.28 -13.05 -13.60
N ASN A 431 -0.30 -12.48 -14.65
CA ASN A 431 -0.87 -11.14 -14.62
C ASN A 431 -2.18 -11.07 -13.82
N GLY A 432 -2.97 -12.15 -13.82
CA GLY A 432 -4.13 -12.28 -12.93
C GLY A 432 -3.72 -12.31 -11.46
N SER A 433 -2.61 -12.99 -11.13
CA SER A 433 -2.00 -12.96 -9.80
C SER A 433 -1.48 -11.57 -9.43
N LEU A 434 -0.85 -10.85 -10.37
CA LEU A 434 -0.36 -9.48 -10.13
C LEU A 434 -1.52 -8.52 -9.87
N HIS A 435 -2.56 -8.57 -10.71
CA HIS A 435 -3.71 -7.68 -10.58
C HIS A 435 -4.50 -7.97 -9.29
N ALA A 436 -4.60 -9.23 -8.87
CA ALA A 436 -5.17 -9.60 -7.57
C ALA A 436 -4.33 -9.03 -6.41
N LEU A 437 -3.01 -9.05 -6.51
CA LEU A 437 -2.10 -8.50 -5.50
C LEU A 437 -2.19 -6.97 -5.43
N GLU A 438 -2.33 -6.30 -6.58
CA GLU A 438 -2.59 -4.85 -6.65
C GLU A 438 -3.95 -4.48 -6.03
N GLU A 439 -5.00 -5.27 -6.32
CA GLU A 439 -6.34 -5.06 -5.74
C GLU A 439 -6.34 -5.29 -4.22
N GLU A 440 -5.57 -6.27 -3.73
CA GLU A 440 -5.37 -6.49 -2.30
C GLU A 440 -4.56 -5.38 -1.64
N LEU A 441 -3.53 -4.86 -2.31
CA LEU A 441 -2.74 -3.73 -1.83
C LEU A 441 -3.60 -2.47 -1.71
N VAL A 442 -4.46 -2.21 -2.70
CA VAL A 442 -5.41 -1.09 -2.68
C VAL A 442 -6.41 -1.25 -1.52
N ARG A 443 -7.01 -2.42 -1.35
CA ARG A 443 -7.90 -2.69 -0.21
C ARG A 443 -7.21 -2.58 1.14
N ALA A 444 -5.96 -3.05 1.24
CA ALA A 444 -5.18 -2.91 2.47
C ALA A 444 -4.91 -1.43 2.77
N LYS A 445 -4.62 -0.63 1.75
CA LYS A 445 -4.41 0.81 1.87
C LYS A 445 -5.69 1.55 2.27
N GLU A 446 -6.84 1.18 1.72
CA GLU A 446 -8.15 1.73 2.09
C GLU A 446 -8.50 1.42 3.55
N ARG A 447 -8.36 0.16 3.99
CA ARG A 447 -8.55 -0.21 5.40
C ARG A 447 -7.62 0.54 6.35
N TRP A 448 -6.38 0.77 5.93
CA TRP A 448 -5.42 1.52 6.74
C TRP A 448 -5.76 3.01 6.84
N ALA A 449 -6.34 3.58 5.77
CA ALA A 449 -6.87 4.94 5.79
C ALA A 449 -8.07 5.06 6.75
N GLU A 450 -9.02 4.12 6.72
CA GLU A 450 -10.16 4.08 7.65
C GLU A 450 -9.70 4.01 9.12
N VAL A 451 -8.73 3.15 9.44
CA VAL A 451 -8.16 3.05 10.79
C VAL A 451 -7.45 4.35 11.21
N CYS A 452 -6.78 5.02 10.28
CA CYS A 452 -6.17 6.32 10.54
C CYS A 452 -7.20 7.40 10.85
N ASP A 453 -8.30 7.45 10.10
CA ASP A 453 -9.39 8.39 10.31
C ASP A 453 -10.11 8.15 11.64
N GLU A 454 -10.37 6.88 11.99
CA GLU A 454 -10.91 6.52 13.30
C GLU A 454 -9.97 6.93 14.43
N ARG A 455 -8.67 6.70 14.28
CA ARG A 455 -7.67 7.10 15.27
C ARG A 455 -7.58 8.62 15.42
N ALA A 456 -7.68 9.37 14.31
CA ALA A 456 -7.72 10.83 14.31
C ALA A 456 -9.00 11.32 15.02
N ARG A 457 -10.15 10.70 14.74
CA ARG A 457 -11.43 10.98 15.42
C ARG A 457 -11.35 10.71 16.93
N LEU A 458 -10.80 9.57 17.34
CA LEU A 458 -10.61 9.24 18.76
C LEU A 458 -9.61 10.19 19.45
N ALA A 459 -8.54 10.59 18.75
CA ALA A 459 -7.61 11.59 19.26
C ALA A 459 -8.27 12.97 19.45
N ALA A 460 -9.11 13.39 18.50
CA ALA A 460 -9.89 14.62 18.61
C ALA A 460 -10.91 14.56 19.77
N GLN A 461 -11.58 13.41 19.96
CA GLN A 461 -12.45 13.19 21.12
C GLN A 461 -11.69 13.26 22.44
N LEU A 462 -10.51 12.63 22.52
CA LEU A 462 -9.66 12.71 23.72
C LEU A 462 -9.17 14.14 23.97
N ALA A 463 -8.79 14.88 22.94
CA ALA A 463 -8.42 16.29 23.06
C ALA A 463 -9.60 17.14 23.55
N CYS A 464 -10.81 16.92 23.04
CA CYS A 464 -12.02 17.58 23.50
C CYS A 464 -12.32 17.26 24.98
N LEU A 465 -12.15 16.00 25.39
CA LEU A 465 -12.31 15.55 26.79
C LEU A 465 -11.23 16.11 27.71
N GLN A 466 -9.99 16.24 27.25
CA GLN A 466 -8.91 16.86 28.01
C GLN A 466 -9.16 18.36 28.19
N ASN A 467 -9.66 19.04 27.16
CA ASN A 467 -9.96 20.47 27.23
C ASN A 467 -11.18 20.76 28.13
N THR A 468 -12.18 19.87 28.15
CA THR A 468 -13.31 19.95 29.10
C THR A 468 -12.92 19.58 30.53
N ARG A 469 -11.93 18.69 30.74
CA ARG A 469 -11.34 18.42 32.08
C ARG A 469 -10.47 19.56 32.62
N GLY A 470 -10.24 20.61 31.83
CA GLY A 470 -9.74 21.90 32.32
C GLY A 470 -10.71 22.64 33.25
N LEU A 471 -11.96 22.18 33.36
CA LEU A 471 -12.85 22.57 34.47
C LEU A 471 -12.36 21.92 35.76
N ARG A 472 -11.45 22.66 36.41
CA ARG A 472 -11.15 22.64 37.85
C ARG A 472 -12.14 21.74 38.59
N VAL A 473 -11.66 20.61 39.13
CA VAL A 473 -12.31 19.99 40.29
C VAL A 473 -12.58 21.14 41.24
N SER A 474 -13.83 21.57 41.34
CA SER A 474 -14.14 22.81 42.04
C SER A 474 -13.58 22.64 43.43
N ALA A 475 -12.78 23.62 43.88
CA ALA A 475 -12.18 23.55 45.21
C ALA A 475 -13.25 23.20 46.26
N SER A 476 -14.52 23.59 46.03
CA SER A 476 -15.68 23.18 46.82
C SER A 476 -15.90 21.67 46.94
N ARG A 477 -15.76 20.88 45.87
CA ARG A 477 -15.91 19.40 45.92
C ARG A 477 -14.72 18.75 46.61
N ALA A 478 -13.50 19.21 46.33
CA ALA A 478 -12.30 18.71 47.03
C ALA A 478 -12.35 19.02 48.54
N ILE A 479 -12.80 20.23 48.91
CA ILE A 479 -12.99 20.65 50.31
C ILE A 479 -14.12 19.85 50.97
N ALA A 480 -15.22 19.57 50.25
CA ALA A 480 -16.32 18.77 50.80
C ALA A 480 -15.90 17.34 51.19
N PHE A 481 -14.97 16.73 50.45
CA PHE A 481 -14.42 15.41 50.81
C PHE A 481 -13.30 15.49 51.84
N ALA A 482 -12.50 16.55 51.85
CA ALA A 482 -11.39 16.72 52.80
C ALA A 482 -11.84 17.16 54.20
N ALA A 483 -12.93 17.93 54.31
CA ALA A 483 -13.44 18.47 55.57
C ALA A 483 -13.77 17.40 56.64
N PRO A 484 -14.53 16.31 56.35
CA PRO A 484 -14.81 15.30 57.37
C PRO A 484 -13.57 14.51 57.80
N LEU A 485 -12.61 14.31 56.89
CA LEU A 485 -11.32 13.66 57.20
C LEU A 485 -10.47 14.53 58.12
N LEU A 486 -10.38 15.83 57.83
CA LEU A 486 -9.69 16.79 58.70
C LEU A 486 -10.37 16.90 60.07
N ALA A 487 -11.69 16.95 60.12
CA ALA A 487 -12.44 16.99 61.38
C ALA A 487 -12.21 15.73 62.22
N ALA A 488 -12.17 14.54 61.60
CA ALA A 488 -11.84 13.30 62.29
C ALA A 488 -10.41 13.29 62.85
N VAL A 489 -9.43 13.76 62.08
CA VAL A 489 -8.03 13.89 62.55
C VAL A 489 -7.93 14.88 63.72
N LEU A 490 -8.61 16.01 63.63
CA LEU A 490 -8.62 17.04 64.68
C LEU A 490 -9.29 16.53 65.96
N TYR A 491 -10.37 15.76 65.84
CA TYR A 491 -11.02 15.08 66.96
C TYR A 491 -10.08 14.09 67.66
N TYR A 492 -9.35 13.27 66.91
CA TYR A 492 -8.39 12.32 67.49
C TYR A 492 -7.19 13.01 68.16
N LEU A 493 -6.74 14.15 67.65
CA LEU A 493 -5.67 14.93 68.27
C LEU A 493 -6.10 15.66 69.56
N LEU A 494 -7.38 16.02 69.66
CA LEU A 494 -7.94 16.69 70.84
C LEU A 494 -8.41 15.70 71.93
N LEU A 495 -8.62 14.44 71.59
CA LEU A 495 -9.01 13.38 72.52
C LEU A 495 -8.17 13.30 73.81
N PRO A 496 -6.82 13.41 73.79
CA PRO A 496 -6.00 13.39 75.01
C PRO A 496 -6.04 14.67 75.84
N TYR A 497 -6.64 15.74 75.34
CA TYR A 497 -6.81 17.01 76.08
C TYR A 497 -8.22 17.17 76.67
N ILE A 498 -9.17 16.35 76.21
CA ILE A 498 -10.57 16.37 76.63
C ILE A 498 -10.86 15.23 77.63
N SER A 499 -10.07 14.15 77.61
CA SER A 499 -10.02 13.12 78.66
C SER A 499 -9.08 13.51 79.78
#